data_AF-A0A859FJU6-F1
#
_entry.id   AF-A0A859FJU6-F1
#
_cell.length_a   1.000
_cell.length_b   1.000
_cell.length_c   1.000
_cell.angle_alpha   90.00
_cell.angle_beta   90.00
_cell.angle_gamma   90.00
#
_symmetry.space_group_name_H-M   'P 1'
#
loop_
_entity.id
_entity.type
_entity.pdbx_description
1 polymer ?
#
loop_
_entity_poly.entity_id
_entity_poly.type
_entity_poly.pdbx_seq_one_letter_code
_entity_poly.pdbx_strand_id
1 'polypeptide(L)'
;MKFFKKNRNSDYNTHKNFNINEFIFDNEVKKNVENLLLKYRDEFHPTLLNKETTTDFGMIMNCQPLIEELKHYFNNDLCISVATSIAITRNTDFNLRTHAYYVENAITRITNSWEYLFIILSQFYQTDLIVGNDIRDNMIYAKCNDIEFVKKGNSYKIKLTPLPEKRIEEIMPSLEREHRLFNISINKKKNVFTKILKQKYTLNDRVQSLLDIYFSEETKEIIALRNEIVHRRSLGAKYSMAPLDFIPGQGVSINQQGWYSFKEIDNKLEKNLVALRQSIQQMINIIFSNEVPNLKSNENYTFIVFKVNCNNCLKTILINDVIVKGLESIEISVICPNCNSENTEIGEKMEVSDRYYFSNLKEYNNFLFDYWKKED
;
A
#
# COMPACT_ATOMS: atom_id res chain seq x y z
N MET A 1 18.99 33.97 8.77
CA MET A 1 17.82 33.67 9.62
C MET A 1 18.27 32.66 10.67
N LYS A 2 18.51 33.10 11.92
CA LYS A 2 18.95 32.20 13.01
C LYS A 2 17.73 31.41 13.48
N PHE A 3 17.65 30.14 13.11
CA PHE A 3 16.64 29.23 13.65
C PHE A 3 16.99 28.98 15.12
N PHE A 4 16.18 29.52 16.03
CA PHE A 4 16.14 29.06 17.41
C PHE A 4 15.75 27.58 17.38
N LYS A 5 16.73 26.67 17.55
CA LYS A 5 16.46 25.29 17.96
C LYS A 5 15.88 25.35 19.37
N LYS A 6 14.56 25.44 19.48
CA LYS A 6 13.88 24.98 20.69
C LYS A 6 14.19 23.49 20.78
N ASN A 7 14.95 23.10 21.80
CA ASN A 7 14.99 21.71 22.27
C ASN A 7 13.55 21.31 22.63
N ARG A 8 12.81 20.78 21.66
CA ARG A 8 11.59 20.02 21.94
C ARG A 8 12.07 18.71 22.56
N ASN A 9 11.61 18.43 23.79
CA ASN A 9 11.81 17.12 24.40
C ASN A 9 11.37 16.03 23.40
N SER A 10 12.22 15.02 23.24
CA SER A 10 12.14 13.97 22.24
C SER A 10 11.07 12.90 22.53
N ASP A 11 9.88 13.30 22.97
CA ASP A 11 8.83 12.38 23.46
C ASP A 11 7.88 11.85 22.37
N TYR A 12 8.18 12.08 21.10
CA TYR A 12 7.31 11.67 19.98
C TYR A 12 7.85 10.45 19.24
N ASN A 13 8.11 9.34 19.95
CA ASN A 13 8.30 8.07 19.26
C ASN A 13 6.92 7.51 18.85
N THR A 14 6.49 7.81 17.63
CA THR A 14 5.20 7.34 17.06
C THR A 14 5.22 5.86 16.72
N HIS A 15 6.39 5.23 16.70
CA HIS A 15 6.63 3.84 16.33
C HIS A 15 6.79 2.91 17.55
N LYS A 16 6.53 3.40 18.77
CA LYS A 16 6.36 2.52 19.94
C LYS A 16 4.93 1.99 19.99
N ASN A 17 4.73 0.80 20.56
CA ASN A 17 3.38 0.34 20.89
C ASN A 17 2.85 1.15 22.09
N PHE A 18 1.81 1.94 21.89
CA PHE A 18 1.24 2.76 22.98
C PHE A 18 0.52 1.89 23.99
N ASN A 19 0.72 2.18 25.28
CA ASN A 19 -0.01 1.53 26.36
C ASN A 19 -1.38 2.20 26.51
N ILE A 20 -2.44 1.44 26.83
CA ILE A 20 -3.77 2.04 27.07
C ILE A 20 -3.75 3.05 28.24
N ASN A 21 -2.79 2.93 29.15
CA ASN A 21 -2.59 3.85 30.27
C ASN A 21 -2.20 5.26 29.83
N GLU A 22 -1.77 5.43 28.57
CA GLU A 22 -1.55 6.74 27.94
C GLU A 22 -2.88 7.42 27.52
N PHE A 23 -4.02 6.73 27.66
CA PHE A 23 -5.34 7.23 27.28
C PHE A 23 -6.26 7.45 28.50
N ILE A 24 -7.17 8.42 28.39
CA ILE A 24 -8.11 8.82 29.45
C ILE A 24 -9.38 7.95 29.33
N PHE A 25 -9.45 6.89 30.14
CA PHE A 25 -10.59 5.98 30.24
C PHE A 25 -10.82 5.55 31.70
N ASP A 26 -12.04 5.12 32.02
CA ASP A 26 -12.34 4.44 33.27
C ASP A 26 -11.57 3.11 33.38
N ASN A 27 -11.17 2.73 34.60
CA ASN A 27 -10.30 1.57 34.83
C ASN A 27 -10.88 0.24 34.32
N GLU A 28 -12.20 0.09 34.32
CA GLU A 28 -12.87 -1.10 33.80
C GLU A 28 -12.79 -1.19 32.26
N VAL A 29 -13.00 -0.07 31.57
CA VAL A 29 -12.84 0.01 30.11
C VAL A 29 -11.38 -0.25 29.74
N LYS A 30 -10.42 0.28 30.50
CA LYS A 30 -8.98 0.03 30.28
C LYS A 30 -8.65 -1.46 30.29
N LYS A 31 -9.07 -2.18 31.33
CA LYS A 31 -8.80 -3.63 31.46
C LYS A 31 -9.38 -4.43 30.29
N ASN A 32 -10.60 -4.08 29.86
CA ASN A 32 -11.23 -4.74 28.71
C ASN A 32 -10.48 -4.46 27.41
N VAL A 33 -10.05 -3.20 27.21
CA VAL A 33 -9.24 -2.82 26.04
C VAL A 33 -7.89 -3.54 26.06
N GLU A 34 -7.19 -3.63 27.19
CA GLU A 34 -5.92 -4.37 27.30
C GLU A 34 -6.09 -5.82 26.85
N ASN A 35 -7.12 -6.51 27.33
CA ASN A 35 -7.40 -7.90 26.96
C ASN A 35 -7.67 -8.03 25.45
N LEU A 36 -8.44 -7.11 24.86
CA LEU A 36 -8.72 -7.11 23.43
C LEU A 36 -7.47 -6.83 22.60
N LEU A 37 -6.60 -5.91 23.05
CA LEU A 37 -5.36 -5.56 22.36
C LEU A 37 -4.39 -6.74 22.24
N LEU A 38 -4.35 -7.63 23.24
CA LEU A 38 -3.56 -8.87 23.17
C LEU A 38 -4.01 -9.80 22.02
N LYS A 39 -5.29 -9.75 21.65
CA LYS A 39 -5.86 -10.53 20.53
C LYS A 39 -5.73 -9.79 19.19
N TYR A 40 -5.81 -8.46 19.23
CA TYR A 40 -5.99 -7.60 18.05
C TYR A 40 -4.69 -7.14 17.41
N ARG A 41 -3.66 -6.86 18.21
CA ARG A 41 -2.34 -6.48 17.68
C ARG A 41 -1.68 -7.67 17.01
N ASP A 42 -0.77 -7.35 16.10
CA ASP A 42 0.00 -8.35 15.37
C ASP A 42 1.43 -7.88 15.10
N GLU A 43 2.35 -8.83 15.00
CA GLU A 43 3.73 -8.61 14.59
C GLU A 43 3.88 -9.10 13.16
N PHE A 44 3.73 -8.17 12.22
CA PHE A 44 3.81 -8.49 10.80
C PHE A 44 5.24 -8.80 10.37
N HIS A 45 5.51 -10.06 10.04
CA HIS A 45 6.81 -10.53 9.57
C HIS A 45 6.74 -11.00 8.12
N PRO A 46 7.69 -10.59 7.26
CA PRO A 46 7.69 -11.02 5.87
C PRO A 46 7.97 -12.52 5.77
N THR A 47 7.14 -13.22 5.01
CA THR A 47 7.38 -14.61 4.61
C THR A 47 7.68 -14.65 3.11
N LEU A 48 8.88 -15.09 2.75
CA LEU A 48 9.26 -15.29 1.35
C LEU A 48 8.40 -16.40 0.74
N LEU A 49 7.65 -16.06 -0.31
CA LEU A 49 6.75 -16.96 -1.02
C LEU A 49 7.52 -17.92 -1.94
N ASN A 50 8.65 -17.45 -2.49
CA ASN A 50 9.62 -18.26 -3.19
C ASN A 50 11.00 -17.98 -2.58
N LYS A 51 11.69 -19.02 -2.10
CA LYS A 51 13.00 -18.88 -1.44
C LYS A 51 14.13 -18.60 -2.42
N GLU A 52 13.90 -18.86 -3.70
CA GLU A 52 14.94 -18.87 -4.73
C GLU A 52 14.99 -17.55 -5.51
N THR A 53 13.91 -16.75 -5.48
CA THR A 53 13.88 -15.42 -6.07
C THR A 53 14.52 -14.40 -5.13
N THR A 54 15.33 -13.52 -5.70
CA THR A 54 15.87 -12.36 -4.98
C THR A 54 14.81 -11.27 -4.87
N THR A 55 14.76 -10.61 -3.71
CA THR A 55 13.87 -9.46 -3.54
C THR A 55 14.46 -8.23 -4.22
N ASP A 56 13.61 -7.43 -4.88
CA ASP A 56 13.98 -6.11 -5.43
C ASP A 56 14.23 -5.13 -4.26
N PHE A 57 15.49 -5.01 -3.86
CA PHE A 57 15.90 -4.17 -2.72
C PHE A 57 15.53 -2.69 -2.92
N GLY A 58 15.60 -2.19 -4.15
CA GLY A 58 15.20 -0.81 -4.46
C GLY A 58 13.72 -0.57 -4.19
N MET A 59 12.86 -1.51 -4.58
CA MET A 59 11.43 -1.44 -4.26
C MET A 59 11.12 -1.61 -2.79
N ILE A 60 11.79 -2.53 -2.11
CA ILE A 60 11.64 -2.67 -0.66
C ILE A 60 11.96 -1.33 -0.02
N MET A 61 13.11 -0.73 -0.32
CA MET A 61 13.52 0.54 0.28
C MET A 61 12.52 1.67 0.01
N ASN A 62 11.87 1.67 -1.15
CA ASN A 62 10.82 2.64 -1.48
C ASN A 62 9.51 2.38 -0.70
N CYS A 63 9.15 1.13 -0.43
CA CYS A 63 7.89 0.78 0.24
C CYS A 63 8.04 0.65 1.77
N GLN A 64 9.24 0.36 2.27
CA GLN A 64 9.52 0.01 3.66
C GLN A 64 9.05 1.08 4.64
N PRO A 65 9.29 2.40 4.43
CA PRO A 65 8.78 3.41 5.35
C PRO A 65 7.25 3.40 5.45
N LEU A 66 6.55 3.18 4.33
CA LEU A 66 5.09 3.14 4.30
C LEU A 66 4.54 1.86 4.96
N ILE A 67 5.23 0.74 4.77
CA ILE A 67 4.90 -0.54 5.42
C ILE A 67 5.02 -0.40 6.94
N GLU A 68 6.13 0.13 7.45
CA GLU A 68 6.31 0.32 8.89
C GLU A 68 5.28 1.28 9.47
N GLU A 69 4.98 2.39 8.78
CA GLU A 69 3.91 3.30 9.21
C GLU A 69 2.55 2.59 9.26
N LEU A 70 2.22 1.75 8.26
CA LEU A 70 0.98 0.98 8.27
C LEU A 70 0.93 -0.04 9.42
N LYS A 71 2.04 -0.71 9.74
CA LYS A 71 2.12 -1.63 10.89
C LYS A 71 1.84 -0.90 12.20
N HIS A 72 2.47 0.26 12.38
CA HIS A 72 2.25 1.08 13.58
C HIS A 72 0.83 1.64 13.63
N TYR A 73 0.31 2.18 12.53
CA TYR A 73 -1.08 2.64 12.45
C TYR A 73 -2.07 1.52 12.77
N PHE A 74 -1.84 0.30 12.25
CA PHE A 74 -2.67 -0.86 12.55
C PHE A 74 -2.69 -1.15 14.06
N ASN A 75 -1.51 -1.24 14.69
CA ASN A 75 -1.38 -1.64 16.10
C ASN A 75 -1.76 -0.53 17.11
N ASN A 76 -1.50 0.72 16.77
CA ASN A 76 -1.63 1.86 17.67
C ASN A 76 -2.93 2.63 17.48
N ASP A 77 -3.34 2.86 16.23
CA ASP A 77 -4.53 3.66 15.96
C ASP A 77 -5.74 2.75 15.78
N LEU A 78 -5.66 1.80 14.85
CA LEU A 78 -6.79 0.95 14.49
C LEU A 78 -7.16 0.00 15.62
N CYS A 79 -6.22 -0.81 16.10
CA CYS A 79 -6.49 -1.82 17.14
C CYS A 79 -7.02 -1.17 18.43
N ILE A 80 -6.44 -0.04 18.86
CA ILE A 80 -6.92 0.68 20.04
C ILE A 80 -8.33 1.23 19.82
N SER A 81 -8.59 1.84 18.66
CA SER A 81 -9.92 2.39 18.37
C SER A 81 -11.00 1.31 18.30
N VAL A 82 -10.70 0.16 17.67
CA VAL A 82 -11.64 -0.97 17.58
C VAL A 82 -11.85 -1.60 18.96
N ALA A 83 -10.77 -1.87 19.70
CA ALA A 83 -10.86 -2.42 21.06
C ALA A 83 -11.67 -1.50 21.99
N THR A 84 -11.44 -0.20 21.94
CA THR A 84 -12.18 0.80 22.72
C THR A 84 -13.66 0.81 22.34
N SER A 85 -13.96 0.84 21.05
CA SER A 85 -15.34 0.83 20.56
C SER A 85 -16.08 -0.44 21.00
N ILE A 86 -15.44 -1.60 20.94
CA ILE A 86 -16.01 -2.87 21.38
C ILE A 86 -16.19 -2.93 22.89
N ALA A 87 -15.18 -2.51 23.67
CA ALA A 87 -15.26 -2.50 25.13
C ALA A 87 -16.43 -1.62 25.61
N ILE A 88 -16.60 -0.45 25.00
CA ILE A 88 -17.72 0.46 25.29
C ILE A 88 -19.05 -0.15 24.86
N THR A 89 -19.13 -0.73 23.67
CA THR A 89 -20.37 -1.32 23.15
C THR A 89 -20.85 -2.51 23.98
N ARG A 90 -19.94 -3.31 24.54
CA ARG A 90 -20.27 -4.53 25.28
C ARG A 90 -20.54 -4.31 26.77
N ASN A 91 -19.87 -3.34 27.41
CA ASN A 91 -19.75 -3.32 28.88
C ASN A 91 -20.19 -2.01 29.54
N THR A 92 -20.88 -1.11 28.85
CA THR A 92 -21.25 0.19 29.44
C THR A 92 -22.64 0.65 29.03
N ASP A 93 -23.36 1.30 29.97
CA ASP A 93 -24.63 2.00 29.74
C ASP A 93 -24.38 3.43 29.19
N PHE A 94 -23.35 3.59 28.36
CA PHE A 94 -23.04 4.90 27.80
C PHE A 94 -24.16 5.36 26.86
N ASN A 95 -24.33 6.69 26.78
CA ASN A 95 -25.36 7.25 25.93
C ASN A 95 -25.03 7.03 24.43
N LEU A 96 -26.07 7.09 23.59
CA LEU A 96 -26.00 6.93 22.13
C LEU A 96 -24.86 7.71 21.46
N ARG A 97 -24.59 8.96 21.90
CA ARG A 97 -23.56 9.80 21.28
C ARG A 97 -22.16 9.29 21.57
N THR A 98 -21.94 8.75 22.76
CA THR A 98 -20.67 8.13 23.13
C THR A 98 -20.41 6.89 22.27
N HIS A 99 -21.40 5.99 22.13
CA HIS A 99 -21.26 4.82 21.26
C HIS A 99 -20.99 5.23 19.81
N ALA A 100 -21.78 6.17 19.28
CA ALA A 100 -21.61 6.70 17.93
C ALA A 100 -20.19 7.24 17.71
N TYR A 101 -19.68 8.06 18.63
CA TYR A 101 -18.34 8.64 18.54
C TYR A 101 -17.25 7.57 18.40
N TYR A 102 -17.22 6.56 19.28
CA TYR A 102 -16.17 5.54 19.22
C TYR A 102 -16.30 4.61 18.01
N VAL A 103 -17.53 4.29 17.61
CA VAL A 103 -17.80 3.46 16.43
C VAL A 103 -17.39 4.19 15.14
N GLU A 104 -17.77 5.46 14.97
CA GLU A 104 -17.38 6.28 13.82
C GLU A 104 -15.86 6.40 13.71
N ASN A 105 -15.19 6.56 14.85
CA ASN A 105 -13.75 6.64 14.93
C ASN A 105 -13.08 5.31 14.50
N ALA A 106 -13.61 4.17 14.96
CA ALA A 106 -13.14 2.84 14.56
C ALA A 106 -13.35 2.59 13.06
N ILE A 107 -14.54 2.90 12.54
CA ILE A 107 -14.89 2.78 11.11
C ILE A 107 -13.94 3.62 10.25
N THR A 108 -13.69 4.86 10.65
CA THR A 108 -12.80 5.77 9.91
C THR A 108 -11.39 5.18 9.81
N ARG A 109 -10.85 4.66 10.92
CA ARG A 109 -9.52 4.03 10.92
C ARG A 109 -9.46 2.72 10.12
N ILE A 110 -10.54 1.92 10.12
CA ILE A 110 -10.65 0.74 9.24
C ILE A 110 -10.55 1.18 7.78
N THR A 111 -11.34 2.19 7.38
CA THR A 111 -11.32 2.65 5.98
C THR A 111 -9.99 3.27 5.58
N ASN A 112 -9.34 4.02 6.47
CA ASN A 112 -8.02 4.59 6.20
C ASN A 112 -6.96 3.49 6.05
N SER A 113 -7.02 2.43 6.87
CA SER A 113 -6.09 1.30 6.77
C SER A 113 -6.18 0.60 5.41
N TRP A 114 -7.40 0.44 4.88
CA TRP A 114 -7.60 -0.07 3.52
C TRP A 114 -7.01 0.86 2.47
N GLU A 115 -7.25 2.17 2.57
CA GLU A 115 -6.67 3.16 1.65
C GLU A 115 -5.14 3.12 1.68
N TYR A 116 -4.51 3.12 2.86
CA TYR A 116 -3.05 3.04 3.02
C TYR A 116 -2.46 1.77 2.42
N LEU A 117 -3.10 0.62 2.65
CA LEU A 117 -2.69 -0.65 2.04
C LEU A 117 -2.66 -0.54 0.50
N PHE A 118 -3.72 0.00 -0.12
CA PHE A 118 -3.77 0.12 -1.58
C PHE A 118 -2.88 1.25 -2.12
N ILE A 119 -2.54 2.27 -1.33
CA ILE A 119 -1.52 3.27 -1.68
C ILE A 119 -0.16 2.58 -1.78
N ILE A 120 0.20 1.72 -0.82
CA ILE A 120 1.46 0.96 -0.85
C ILE A 120 1.49 0.03 -2.06
N LEU A 121 0.40 -0.70 -2.34
CA LEU A 121 0.31 -1.54 -3.54
C LEU A 121 0.40 -0.71 -4.83
N SER A 122 -0.22 0.47 -4.88
CA SER A 122 -0.12 1.40 -6.00
C SER A 122 1.32 1.82 -6.27
N GLN A 123 2.09 2.08 -5.22
CA GLN A 123 3.51 2.39 -5.29
C GLN A 123 4.34 1.19 -5.78
N PHE A 124 4.12 0.01 -5.18
CA PHE A 124 4.84 -1.22 -5.52
C PHE A 124 4.62 -1.65 -6.99
N TYR A 125 3.36 -1.61 -7.44
CA TYR A 125 2.99 -1.90 -8.83
C TYR A 125 3.18 -0.73 -9.79
N GLN A 126 3.66 0.43 -9.32
CA GLN A 126 3.93 1.60 -10.14
C GLN A 126 2.73 1.95 -11.05
N THR A 127 1.54 2.06 -10.46
CA THR A 127 0.32 2.34 -11.23
C THR A 127 0.22 3.80 -11.71
N ASP A 128 1.16 4.66 -11.29
CA ASP A 128 1.22 6.10 -11.56
C ASP A 128 -0.01 6.89 -11.08
N LEU A 129 -0.79 6.30 -10.18
CA LEU A 129 -1.94 6.94 -9.58
C LEU A 129 -1.51 7.93 -8.50
N ILE A 130 -2.03 9.15 -8.58
CA ILE A 130 -1.69 10.24 -7.66
C ILE A 130 -2.62 10.21 -6.45
N VAL A 131 -2.02 10.16 -5.26
CA VAL A 131 -2.76 10.23 -3.99
C VAL A 131 -3.05 11.69 -3.68
N GLY A 132 -4.33 12.07 -3.61
CA GLY A 132 -4.74 13.43 -3.23
C GLY A 132 -4.87 14.42 -4.40
N ASN A 133 -5.89 15.27 -4.33
CA ASN A 133 -6.11 16.34 -5.32
C ASN A 133 -5.02 17.41 -5.24
N ASP A 134 -4.60 17.77 -4.04
CA ASP A 134 -3.59 18.78 -3.80
C ASP A 134 -2.24 18.43 -4.45
N ILE A 135 -1.81 17.17 -4.33
CA ILE A 135 -0.58 16.69 -4.98
C ILE A 135 -0.73 16.73 -6.50
N ARG A 136 -1.86 16.23 -7.03
CA ARG A 136 -2.14 16.24 -8.47
C ARG A 136 -2.14 17.66 -9.03
N ASP A 137 -2.86 18.57 -8.39
CA ASP A 137 -3.03 19.93 -8.85
C ASP A 137 -1.70 20.69 -8.78
N ASN A 138 -0.85 20.41 -7.78
CA ASN A 138 0.53 20.93 -7.72
C ASN A 138 1.41 20.40 -8.85
N MET A 139 1.30 19.12 -9.22
CA MET A 139 2.04 18.54 -10.35
C MET A 139 1.61 19.14 -11.68
N ILE A 140 0.29 19.28 -11.89
CA ILE A 140 -0.28 19.93 -13.08
C ILE A 140 0.19 21.38 -13.14
N TYR A 141 0.07 22.13 -12.04
CA TYR A 141 0.54 23.50 -11.95
C TYR A 141 2.02 23.60 -12.30
N ALA A 142 2.89 22.75 -11.75
CA ALA A 142 4.31 22.75 -12.08
C ALA A 142 4.58 22.54 -13.58
N LYS A 143 3.82 21.66 -14.25
CA LYS A 143 3.95 21.42 -15.71
C LYS A 143 3.34 22.51 -16.58
N CYS A 144 2.50 23.38 -16.03
CA CYS A 144 1.98 24.58 -16.69
C CYS A 144 2.90 25.81 -16.55
N ASN A 145 4.08 25.65 -15.94
CA ASN A 145 5.05 26.73 -15.74
C ASN A 145 6.42 26.31 -16.27
N ASP A 146 7.16 27.28 -16.81
CA ASP A 146 8.60 27.19 -16.97
C ASP A 146 9.29 27.29 -15.60
N ILE A 147 10.18 26.34 -15.31
CA ILE A 147 10.89 26.24 -14.03
C ILE A 147 12.32 26.78 -14.22
N GLU A 148 12.59 27.96 -13.67
CA GLU A 148 13.91 28.59 -13.69
C GLU A 148 14.59 28.50 -12.31
N PHE A 149 15.84 28.03 -12.28
CA PHE A 149 16.67 28.06 -11.07
C PHE A 149 17.53 29.32 -11.04
N VAL A 150 17.10 30.33 -10.27
CA VAL A 150 17.79 31.63 -10.19
C VAL A 150 18.77 31.61 -9.02
N LYS A 151 20.05 31.91 -9.30
CA LYS A 151 21.09 31.99 -8.26
C LYS A 151 20.80 33.16 -7.31
N LYS A 152 20.75 32.88 -6.00
CA LYS A 152 20.61 33.86 -4.92
C LYS A 152 21.66 33.59 -3.84
N GLY A 153 22.77 34.32 -3.91
CA GLY A 153 23.95 34.10 -3.05
C GLY A 153 24.57 32.72 -3.32
N ASN A 154 24.71 31.92 -2.25
CA ASN A 154 25.24 30.55 -2.31
C ASN A 154 24.15 29.48 -2.53
N SER A 155 22.94 29.88 -2.93
CA SER A 155 21.80 28.97 -3.13
C SER A 155 21.06 29.27 -4.43
N TYR A 156 20.16 28.38 -4.84
CA TYR A 156 19.24 28.59 -5.95
C TYR A 156 17.82 28.77 -5.42
N LYS A 157 17.06 29.68 -6.02
CA LYS A 157 15.62 29.81 -5.80
C LYS A 157 14.89 29.40 -7.07
N ILE A 158 13.85 28.59 -6.92
CA ILE A 158 12.95 28.25 -8.02
C ILE A 158 12.07 29.47 -8.32
N LYS A 159 12.03 29.87 -9.59
CA LYS A 159 11.11 30.85 -10.15
C LYS A 159 10.24 30.13 -11.18
N LEU A 160 8.92 30.23 -11.00
CA LEU A 160 7.94 29.66 -11.91
C LEU A 160 7.40 30.78 -12.78
N THR A 161 7.48 30.61 -14.10
CA THR A 161 6.92 31.54 -15.08
C THR A 161 5.80 30.80 -15.83
N PRO A 162 4.54 31.26 -15.80
CA PRO A 162 3.45 30.57 -16.49
C PRO A 162 3.72 30.44 -18.00
N LEU A 163 3.37 29.30 -18.56
CA LEU A 163 3.33 29.11 -20.01
C LEU A 163 2.25 30.01 -20.64
N PRO A 164 2.33 30.30 -21.95
CA PRO A 164 1.25 31.02 -22.65
C PRO A 164 -0.09 30.30 -22.49
N GLU A 165 -1.17 31.05 -22.26
CA GLU A 165 -2.52 30.50 -21.97
C GLU A 165 -2.97 29.45 -22.99
N LYS A 166 -2.80 29.72 -24.29
CA LYS A 166 -3.11 28.76 -25.37
C LYS A 166 -2.41 27.42 -25.18
N ARG A 167 -1.14 27.43 -24.78
CA ARG A 167 -0.37 26.21 -24.55
C ARG A 167 -0.85 25.48 -23.30
N ILE A 168 -1.24 26.22 -22.26
CA ILE A 168 -1.83 25.64 -21.04
C ILE A 168 -3.15 24.92 -21.39
N GLU A 169 -4.03 25.57 -22.13
CA GLU A 169 -5.31 25.00 -22.58
C GLU A 169 -5.11 23.73 -23.43
N GLU A 170 -4.09 23.71 -24.30
CA GLU A 170 -3.73 22.55 -25.11
C GLU A 170 -3.23 21.36 -24.29
N ILE A 171 -2.37 21.60 -23.28
CA ILE A 171 -1.74 20.51 -22.51
C ILE A 171 -2.60 20.02 -21.35
N MET A 172 -3.48 20.86 -20.78
CA MET A 172 -4.25 20.56 -19.56
C MET A 172 -5.00 19.22 -19.64
N PRO A 173 -5.76 18.91 -20.71
CA PRO A 173 -6.49 17.63 -20.78
C PRO A 173 -5.57 16.42 -20.88
N SER A 174 -4.33 16.59 -21.36
CA SER A 174 -3.32 15.53 -21.37
C SER A 174 -2.74 15.33 -19.97
N LEU A 175 -2.43 16.42 -19.27
CA LEU A 175 -1.90 16.39 -17.90
C LEU A 175 -2.90 15.75 -16.92
N GLU A 176 -4.18 16.08 -17.02
CA GLU A 176 -5.23 15.45 -16.19
C GLU A 176 -5.39 13.96 -16.49
N ARG A 177 -5.19 13.54 -17.75
CA ARG A 177 -5.24 12.13 -18.15
C ARG A 177 -4.01 11.34 -17.71
N GLU A 178 -2.85 11.99 -17.67
CA GLU A 178 -1.58 11.44 -17.17
C GLU A 178 -1.62 11.30 -15.64
N HIS A 179 -2.01 12.36 -14.93
CA HIS A 179 -2.03 12.43 -13.47
C HIS A 179 -3.38 12.01 -12.89
N ARG A 180 -3.77 10.76 -13.16
CA ARG A 180 -5.04 10.21 -12.65
C ARG A 180 -5.01 10.06 -11.14
N LEU A 181 -6.10 10.44 -10.49
CA LEU A 181 -6.25 10.26 -9.05
C LEU A 181 -6.36 8.78 -8.70
N PHE A 182 -5.66 8.41 -7.64
CA PHE A 182 -5.89 7.19 -6.93
C PHE A 182 -7.33 7.16 -6.38
N ASN A 183 -8.04 6.06 -6.64
CA ASN A 183 -9.36 5.81 -6.08
C ASN A 183 -9.59 4.30 -5.93
N ILE A 184 -9.71 3.86 -4.69
CA ILE A 184 -10.18 2.51 -4.35
C ILE A 184 -11.66 2.58 -3.99
N SER A 185 -12.46 1.68 -4.57
CA SER A 185 -13.91 1.70 -4.35
C SER A 185 -14.47 0.28 -4.30
N ILE A 186 -15.43 0.06 -3.41
CA ILE A 186 -16.20 -1.18 -3.36
C ILE A 186 -17.06 -1.40 -4.63
N ASN A 187 -17.37 -0.32 -5.36
CA ASN A 187 -17.97 -0.43 -6.68
C ASN A 187 -16.87 -0.71 -7.72
N LYS A 188 -16.80 -1.95 -8.21
CA LYS A 188 -15.83 -2.40 -9.22
C LYS A 188 -15.76 -1.48 -10.44
N LYS A 189 -16.88 -0.88 -10.88
CA LYS A 189 -16.91 0.05 -12.01
C LYS A 189 -16.28 1.41 -11.71
N LYS A 190 -16.20 1.81 -10.43
CA LYS A 190 -15.60 3.09 -10.00
C LYS A 190 -14.18 2.93 -9.45
N ASN A 191 -13.74 1.70 -9.16
CA ASN A 191 -12.41 1.41 -8.65
C ASN A 191 -11.34 1.66 -9.73
N VAL A 192 -10.58 2.74 -9.59
CA VAL A 192 -9.57 3.15 -10.57
C VAL A 192 -8.31 2.30 -10.43
N PHE A 193 -7.89 2.01 -9.19
CA PHE A 193 -6.73 1.15 -8.91
C PHE A 193 -6.85 -0.21 -9.61
N THR A 194 -7.95 -0.94 -9.38
CA THR A 194 -8.15 -2.26 -9.99
C THR A 194 -8.20 -2.18 -11.52
N LYS A 195 -8.75 -1.11 -12.11
CA LYS A 195 -8.77 -0.93 -13.57
C LYS A 195 -7.37 -0.74 -14.13
N ILE A 196 -6.57 0.15 -13.55
CA ILE A 196 -5.21 0.41 -14.01
C ILE A 196 -4.33 -0.83 -13.82
N LEU A 197 -4.46 -1.51 -12.68
CA LEU A 197 -3.72 -2.74 -12.40
C LEU A 197 -3.99 -3.79 -13.49
N LYS A 198 -5.27 -4.03 -13.84
CA LYS A 198 -5.66 -4.98 -14.90
C LYS A 198 -5.28 -4.55 -16.32
N GLN A 199 -5.06 -3.25 -16.54
CA GLN A 199 -4.57 -2.72 -17.82
C GLN A 199 -3.07 -2.91 -17.95
N LYS A 200 -2.30 -2.69 -16.88
CA LYS A 200 -0.84 -2.81 -16.88
C LYS A 200 -0.36 -4.24 -16.72
N TYR A 201 -1.03 -5.05 -15.92
CA TYR A 201 -0.55 -6.36 -15.50
C TYR A 201 -1.58 -7.46 -15.73
N THR A 202 -1.07 -8.68 -15.88
CA THR A 202 -1.84 -9.91 -15.68
C THR A 202 -2.25 -10.05 -14.21
N LEU A 203 -3.29 -10.80 -13.90
CA LEU A 203 -3.69 -11.06 -12.51
C LEU A 203 -3.09 -12.39 -12.07
N ASN A 204 -2.39 -12.40 -10.94
CA ASN A 204 -2.01 -13.63 -10.25
C ASN A 204 -2.97 -13.91 -9.08
N ASP A 205 -2.97 -15.15 -8.60
CA ASP A 205 -3.87 -15.60 -7.53
C ASP A 205 -3.70 -14.81 -6.23
N ARG A 206 -2.49 -14.32 -5.94
CA ARG A 206 -2.19 -13.57 -4.72
C ARG A 206 -2.79 -12.17 -4.73
N VAL A 207 -2.66 -11.44 -5.83
CA VAL A 207 -3.31 -10.14 -6.01
C VAL A 207 -4.82 -10.32 -6.03
N GLN A 208 -5.30 -11.34 -6.73
CA GLN A 208 -6.73 -11.64 -6.81
C GLN A 208 -7.31 -11.94 -5.43
N SER A 209 -6.64 -12.78 -4.64
CA SER A 209 -7.02 -13.07 -3.25
C SER A 209 -7.10 -11.82 -2.37
N LEU A 210 -6.15 -10.88 -2.47
CA LEU A 210 -6.21 -9.61 -1.74
C LEU A 210 -7.42 -8.76 -2.17
N LEU A 211 -7.68 -8.68 -3.49
CA LEU A 211 -8.85 -7.98 -4.02
C LEU A 211 -10.15 -8.65 -3.57
N ASP A 212 -10.20 -9.97 -3.49
CA ASP A 212 -11.38 -10.72 -3.04
C ASP A 212 -11.69 -10.46 -1.57
N ILE A 213 -10.68 -10.36 -0.70
CA ILE A 213 -10.86 -9.94 0.70
C ILE A 213 -11.42 -8.50 0.75
N TYR A 214 -10.88 -7.58 -0.06
CA TYR A 214 -11.39 -6.21 -0.11
C TYR A 214 -12.84 -6.12 -0.65
N PHE A 215 -13.21 -6.99 -1.59
CA PHE A 215 -14.56 -7.08 -2.14
C PHE A 215 -15.48 -8.05 -1.38
N SER A 216 -15.07 -8.55 -0.22
CA SER A 216 -15.93 -9.31 0.68
C SER A 216 -17.09 -8.46 1.21
N GLU A 217 -18.17 -9.11 1.63
CA GLU A 217 -19.33 -8.40 2.17
C GLU A 217 -18.97 -7.66 3.46
N GLU A 218 -18.12 -8.26 4.30
CA GLU A 218 -17.64 -7.67 5.54
C GLU A 218 -17.00 -6.29 5.30
N THR A 219 -16.09 -6.19 4.33
CA THR A 219 -15.41 -4.94 4.00
C THR A 219 -16.36 -3.94 3.35
N LYS A 220 -17.25 -4.41 2.46
CA LYS A 220 -18.25 -3.56 1.80
C LYS A 220 -19.16 -2.87 2.79
N GLU A 221 -19.65 -3.59 3.79
CA GLU A 221 -20.57 -3.04 4.79
C GLU A 221 -19.95 -1.88 5.57
N ILE A 222 -18.70 -2.01 6.02
CA ILE A 222 -18.02 -0.94 6.78
C ILE A 222 -17.71 0.27 5.88
N ILE A 223 -17.25 0.06 4.65
CA ILE A 223 -16.99 1.16 3.72
C ILE A 223 -18.30 1.88 3.32
N ALA A 224 -19.37 1.13 3.09
CA ALA A 224 -20.69 1.70 2.84
C ALA A 224 -21.16 2.54 4.03
N LEU A 225 -21.03 2.01 5.25
CA LEU A 225 -21.39 2.72 6.48
C LEU A 225 -20.57 3.99 6.67
N ARG A 226 -19.25 3.95 6.41
CA ARG A 226 -18.38 5.14 6.43
C ARG A 226 -18.85 6.19 5.45
N ASN A 227 -19.22 5.80 4.23
CA ASN A 227 -19.72 6.75 3.23
C ASN A 227 -21.04 7.39 3.65
N GLU A 228 -21.93 6.65 4.33
CA GLU A 228 -23.13 7.25 4.93
C GLU A 228 -22.79 8.23 6.05
N ILE A 229 -21.84 7.88 6.93
CA ILE A 229 -21.38 8.74 8.03
C ILE A 229 -20.86 10.08 7.50
N VAL A 230 -19.97 10.03 6.50
CA VAL A 230 -19.27 11.21 5.98
C VAL A 230 -20.17 12.08 5.11
N HIS A 231 -21.01 11.49 4.26
CA HIS A 231 -21.74 12.24 3.23
C HIS A 231 -23.23 12.46 3.54
N ARG A 232 -23.79 11.76 4.53
CA ARG A 232 -25.24 11.84 4.84
C ARG A 232 -25.51 12.21 6.28
N ARG A 233 -24.99 11.44 7.24
CA ARG A 233 -25.41 11.52 8.65
C ARG A 233 -24.48 10.79 9.61
N SER A 234 -24.07 11.44 10.71
CA SER A 234 -23.40 10.74 11.81
C SER A 234 -24.34 9.74 12.49
N LEU A 235 -23.81 8.65 13.05
CA LEU A 235 -24.55 7.58 13.72
C LEU A 235 -25.38 8.11 14.90
N GLY A 236 -24.88 9.15 15.58
CA GLY A 236 -25.55 9.80 16.70
C GLY A 236 -26.54 10.92 16.31
N ALA A 237 -26.74 11.18 15.01
CA ALA A 237 -27.59 12.27 14.55
C ALA A 237 -29.09 11.95 14.74
N LYS A 238 -29.82 12.94 15.29
CA LYS A 238 -31.29 12.91 15.40
C LYS A 238 -32.00 13.33 14.11
N TYR A 239 -31.33 14.13 13.30
CA TYR A 239 -31.79 14.65 12.00
C TYR A 239 -30.79 14.21 10.94
N SER A 240 -31.28 13.75 9.80
CA SER A 240 -30.40 13.28 8.73
C SER A 240 -30.95 13.51 7.34
N MET A 241 -30.07 13.63 6.35
CA MET A 241 -30.47 13.56 4.96
C MET A 241 -30.60 12.09 4.54
N ALA A 242 -31.76 11.72 4.02
CA ALA A 242 -32.07 10.37 3.54
C ALA A 242 -32.75 10.43 2.17
N PRO A 243 -32.60 9.39 1.33
CA PRO A 243 -33.43 9.28 0.12
C PRO A 243 -34.91 9.21 0.50
N LEU A 244 -35.77 9.81 -0.33
CA LEU A 244 -37.22 9.68 -0.17
C LEU A 244 -37.69 8.40 -0.88
N ASP A 245 -38.42 7.55 -0.16
CA ASP A 245 -38.87 6.26 -0.71
C ASP A 245 -39.93 6.41 -1.82
N PHE A 246 -40.66 7.53 -1.83
CA PHE A 246 -41.83 7.74 -2.69
C PHE A 246 -41.57 8.69 -3.87
N ILE A 247 -40.47 9.45 -3.86
CA ILE A 247 -40.07 10.33 -4.99
C ILE A 247 -38.55 10.38 -5.14
N PRO A 248 -38.03 10.57 -6.37
CA PRO A 248 -36.61 10.87 -6.56
C PRO A 248 -36.24 12.18 -5.86
N GLY A 249 -35.49 12.08 -4.77
CA GLY A 249 -35.09 13.23 -3.99
C GLY A 249 -34.42 12.88 -2.66
N GLN A 250 -34.06 13.92 -1.93
CA GLN A 250 -33.53 13.82 -0.57
C GLN A 250 -34.47 14.54 0.39
N GLY A 251 -34.67 13.97 1.58
CA GLY A 251 -35.49 14.55 2.63
C GLY A 251 -34.79 14.53 3.98
N VAL A 252 -35.33 15.30 4.91
CA VAL A 252 -34.90 15.27 6.31
C VAL A 252 -35.63 14.13 7.03
N SER A 253 -34.89 13.09 7.40
CA SER A 253 -35.37 12.02 8.27
C SER A 253 -35.10 12.40 9.73
N ILE A 254 -36.15 12.35 10.55
CA ILE A 254 -36.10 12.65 11.98
C ILE A 254 -36.26 11.34 12.75
N ASN A 255 -35.21 10.89 13.43
CA ASN A 255 -35.26 9.72 14.30
C ASN A 255 -34.62 10.04 15.66
N GLN A 256 -35.46 10.20 16.69
CA GLN A 256 -35.02 10.60 18.02
C GLN A 256 -34.21 9.51 18.75
N GLN A 257 -34.35 8.24 18.33
CA GLN A 257 -33.65 7.09 18.91
C GLN A 257 -32.31 6.80 18.21
N GLY A 258 -31.94 7.59 17.20
CA GLY A 258 -30.81 7.31 16.33
C GLY A 258 -31.21 6.43 15.14
N TRP A 259 -30.59 6.65 13.99
CA TRP A 259 -30.94 5.96 12.75
C TRP A 259 -30.24 4.61 12.57
N TYR A 260 -29.16 4.39 13.32
CA TYR A 260 -28.32 3.20 13.19
C TYR A 260 -28.43 2.31 14.43
N SER A 261 -28.58 1.01 14.20
CA SER A 261 -28.54 0.00 15.26
C SER A 261 -27.10 -0.44 15.50
N PHE A 262 -26.63 -0.27 16.73
CA PHE A 262 -25.31 -0.78 17.15
C PHE A 262 -25.29 -2.29 17.41
N LYS A 263 -26.42 -2.98 17.23
CA LYS A 263 -26.47 -4.43 17.32
C LYS A 263 -25.51 -5.04 16.31
N GLU A 264 -24.63 -5.93 16.76
CA GLU A 264 -23.62 -6.63 15.96
C GLU A 264 -22.52 -5.75 15.34
N ILE A 265 -22.42 -4.45 15.67
CA ILE A 265 -21.35 -3.61 15.15
C ILE A 265 -19.97 -4.12 15.59
N ASP A 266 -19.88 -4.64 16.81
CA ASP A 266 -18.69 -5.28 17.36
C ASP A 266 -18.21 -6.44 16.47
N ASN A 267 -19.13 -7.32 16.06
CA ASN A 267 -18.82 -8.43 15.15
C ASN A 267 -18.33 -7.93 13.79
N LYS A 268 -18.94 -6.86 13.24
CA LYS A 268 -18.53 -6.27 11.95
C LYS A 268 -17.13 -5.66 12.02
N LEU A 269 -16.82 -4.95 13.12
CA LEU A 269 -15.50 -4.38 13.37
C LEU A 269 -14.44 -5.48 13.54
N GLU A 270 -14.72 -6.53 14.31
CA GLU A 270 -13.79 -7.67 14.49
C GLU A 270 -13.48 -8.38 13.17
N LYS A 271 -14.52 -8.68 12.37
CA LYS A 271 -14.34 -9.32 11.06
C LYS A 271 -13.48 -8.46 10.11
N ASN A 272 -13.70 -7.15 10.07
CA ASN A 272 -12.88 -6.24 9.27
C ASN A 272 -11.44 -6.17 9.75
N LEU A 273 -11.22 -6.19 11.06
CA LEU A 273 -9.87 -6.20 11.62
C LEU A 273 -9.10 -7.46 11.20
N VAL A 274 -9.75 -8.62 11.21
CA VAL A 274 -9.16 -9.89 10.72
C VAL A 274 -8.85 -9.80 9.22
N ALA A 275 -9.79 -9.28 8.41
CA ALA A 275 -9.59 -9.11 6.97
C ALA A 275 -8.41 -8.17 6.65
N LEU A 276 -8.29 -7.06 7.38
CA LEU A 276 -7.18 -6.11 7.27
C LEU A 276 -5.86 -6.76 7.67
N ARG A 277 -5.80 -7.48 8.80
CA ARG A 277 -4.60 -8.20 9.24
C ARG A 277 -4.10 -9.16 8.16
N GLN A 278 -4.99 -10.00 7.64
CA GLN A 278 -4.68 -10.94 6.57
C GLN A 278 -4.16 -10.22 5.32
N SER A 279 -4.81 -9.13 4.94
CA SER A 279 -4.45 -8.36 3.74
C SER A 279 -3.12 -7.62 3.88
N ILE A 280 -2.82 -7.05 5.06
CA ILE A 280 -1.53 -6.41 5.36
C ILE A 280 -0.42 -7.45 5.29
N GLN A 281 -0.61 -8.60 5.92
CA GLN A 281 0.38 -9.69 5.87
C GLN A 281 0.61 -10.19 4.44
N GLN A 282 -0.46 -10.33 3.66
CA GLN A 282 -0.37 -10.74 2.26
C GLN A 282 0.33 -9.69 1.38
N MET A 283 0.03 -8.41 1.58
CA MET A 283 0.74 -7.30 0.92
C MET A 283 2.25 -7.34 1.23
N ILE A 284 2.61 -7.51 2.51
CA ILE A 284 4.02 -7.62 2.93
C ILE A 284 4.69 -8.81 2.22
N ASN A 285 4.06 -9.98 2.21
CA ASN A 285 4.59 -11.16 1.55
C ASN A 285 4.78 -10.94 0.04
N ILE A 286 3.82 -10.30 -0.63
CA ILE A 286 3.89 -9.95 -2.05
C ILE A 286 5.11 -9.06 -2.32
N ILE A 287 5.27 -7.99 -1.54
CA ILE A 287 6.35 -7.01 -1.73
C ILE A 287 7.72 -7.66 -1.47
N PHE A 288 7.86 -8.37 -0.34
CA PHE A 288 9.13 -8.99 0.05
C PHE A 288 9.51 -10.21 -0.80
N SER A 289 8.54 -10.82 -1.48
CA SER A 289 8.82 -11.91 -2.43
C SER A 289 8.96 -11.41 -3.87
N ASN A 290 8.81 -10.10 -4.10
CA ASN A 290 8.77 -9.48 -5.42
C ASN A 290 7.76 -10.15 -6.37
N GLU A 291 6.59 -10.51 -5.84
CA GLU A 291 5.50 -11.15 -6.58
C GLU A 291 4.76 -10.11 -7.44
N VAL A 292 5.40 -9.76 -8.55
CA VAL A 292 4.87 -8.87 -9.57
C VAL A 292 4.36 -9.72 -10.74
N PRO A 293 3.06 -9.66 -11.07
CA PRO A 293 2.55 -10.33 -12.25
C PRO A 293 3.22 -9.77 -13.52
N ASN A 294 3.25 -10.57 -14.59
CA ASN A 294 3.78 -10.10 -15.87
C ASN A 294 2.99 -8.89 -16.39
N LEU A 295 3.68 -7.99 -17.09
CA LEU A 295 3.03 -6.94 -17.85
C LEU A 295 2.03 -7.54 -18.85
N LYS A 296 0.93 -6.83 -19.08
CA LYS A 296 -0.12 -7.30 -20.00
C LYS A 296 0.40 -7.49 -21.44
N SER A 297 1.39 -6.71 -21.84
CA SER A 297 2.09 -6.88 -23.13
C SER A 297 2.85 -8.21 -23.23
N ASN A 298 3.17 -8.82 -22.09
CA ASN A 298 3.99 -10.02 -21.99
C ASN A 298 3.16 -11.26 -21.57
N GLU A 299 1.83 -11.19 -21.61
CA GLU A 299 0.93 -12.24 -21.10
C GLU A 299 1.14 -13.62 -21.76
N ASN A 300 1.56 -13.65 -23.03
CA ASN A 300 1.78 -14.89 -23.78
C ASN A 300 3.25 -15.33 -23.80
N TYR A 301 4.11 -14.71 -22.99
CA TYR A 301 5.53 -15.03 -22.92
C TYR A 301 5.85 -15.70 -21.59
N THR A 302 6.63 -16.79 -21.67
CA THR A 302 7.18 -17.49 -20.51
C THR A 302 8.63 -17.06 -20.34
N PHE A 303 8.96 -16.50 -19.18
CA PHE A 303 10.33 -16.06 -18.86
C PHE A 303 11.01 -17.14 -18.04
N ILE A 304 12.15 -17.64 -18.54
CA ILE A 304 12.82 -18.81 -17.98
C ILE A 304 14.21 -18.43 -17.48
N VAL A 305 14.52 -18.83 -16.26
CA VAL A 305 15.88 -18.81 -15.70
C VAL A 305 16.34 -20.23 -15.42
N PHE A 306 17.65 -20.46 -15.41
CA PHE A 306 18.27 -21.70 -14.95
C PHE A 306 18.75 -21.53 -13.52
N LYS A 307 18.54 -22.56 -12.70
CA LYS A 307 19.22 -22.71 -11.41
C LYS A 307 20.64 -23.17 -11.67
N VAL A 308 21.61 -22.30 -11.46
CA VAL A 308 23.03 -22.60 -11.62
C VAL A 308 23.65 -22.78 -10.24
N ASN A 309 24.26 -23.93 -9.98
CA ASN A 309 24.93 -24.22 -8.71
C ASN A 309 26.41 -23.94 -8.85
N CYS A 310 26.98 -23.14 -7.95
CA CYS A 310 28.42 -22.93 -7.90
C CYS A 310 29.09 -23.99 -7.01
N ASN A 311 29.98 -24.79 -7.58
CA ASN A 311 30.70 -25.83 -6.86
C ASN A 311 31.77 -25.27 -5.89
N ASN A 312 32.16 -24.00 -6.06
CA ASN A 312 33.13 -23.35 -5.18
C ASN A 312 32.47 -22.77 -3.91
N CYS A 313 31.39 -21.98 -4.05
CA CYS A 313 30.74 -21.34 -2.91
C CYS A 313 29.44 -22.03 -2.44
N LEU A 314 29.04 -23.11 -3.11
CA LEU A 314 27.84 -23.92 -2.81
C LEU A 314 26.52 -23.13 -2.86
N LYS A 315 26.51 -21.95 -3.50
CA LYS A 315 25.31 -21.14 -3.68
C LYS A 315 24.65 -21.45 -5.02
N THR A 316 23.32 -21.48 -5.00
CA THR A 316 22.49 -21.47 -6.21
C THR A 316 22.26 -20.02 -6.64
N ILE A 317 22.45 -19.76 -7.93
CA ILE A 317 22.18 -18.48 -8.59
C ILE A 317 21.18 -18.71 -9.72
N LEU A 318 20.30 -17.73 -9.97
CA LEU A 318 19.36 -17.79 -11.08
C LEU A 318 19.92 -17.00 -12.26
N ILE A 319 20.05 -17.64 -13.42
CA ILE A 319 20.64 -17.02 -14.62
C ILE A 319 19.67 -17.12 -15.78
N ASN A 320 19.46 -16.01 -16.49
CA ASN A 320 18.55 -15.97 -17.63
C ASN A 320 18.95 -16.96 -18.72
N ASP A 321 17.97 -17.62 -19.32
CA ASP A 321 18.19 -18.60 -20.36
C ASP A 321 19.00 -18.06 -21.55
N VAL A 322 18.78 -16.79 -21.93
CA VAL A 322 19.53 -16.12 -23.00
C VAL A 322 21.01 -15.99 -22.66
N ILE A 323 21.35 -15.71 -21.40
CA ILE A 323 22.75 -15.61 -20.96
C ILE A 323 23.41 -16.98 -20.99
N VAL A 324 22.75 -18.00 -20.43
CA VAL A 324 23.27 -19.38 -20.41
C VAL A 324 23.56 -19.85 -21.84
N LYS A 325 22.59 -19.73 -22.75
CA LYS A 325 22.76 -20.09 -24.17
C LYS A 325 23.85 -19.27 -24.86
N GLY A 326 23.96 -17.99 -24.51
CA GLY A 326 24.99 -17.09 -25.04
C GLY A 326 26.39 -17.53 -24.65
N LEU A 327 26.62 -17.84 -23.38
CA LEU A 327 27.90 -18.33 -22.86
C LEU A 327 28.24 -19.72 -23.41
N GLU A 328 27.26 -20.63 -23.49
CA GLU A 328 27.42 -21.94 -24.14
C GLU A 328 27.86 -21.80 -25.61
N SER A 329 27.31 -20.82 -26.34
CA SER A 329 27.64 -20.62 -27.76
C SER A 329 29.07 -20.12 -28.01
N ILE A 330 29.73 -19.55 -26.99
CA ILE A 330 31.13 -19.11 -27.03
C ILE A 330 32.04 -20.00 -26.17
N GLU A 331 31.55 -21.18 -25.78
CA GLU A 331 32.30 -22.19 -25.00
C GLU A 331 32.80 -21.69 -23.63
N ILE A 332 32.08 -20.75 -23.00
CA ILE A 332 32.40 -20.21 -21.67
C ILE A 332 31.39 -20.76 -20.64
N SER A 333 31.89 -21.14 -19.46
CA SER A 333 31.04 -21.55 -18.34
C SER A 333 30.38 -20.35 -17.66
N VAL A 334 29.24 -20.57 -17.01
CA VAL A 334 28.60 -19.50 -16.23
C VAL A 334 29.51 -19.11 -15.07
N ILE A 335 29.81 -17.82 -14.92
CA ILE A 335 30.67 -17.29 -13.86
C ILE A 335 29.83 -16.95 -12.63
N CYS A 336 30.19 -17.50 -11.48
CA CYS A 336 29.45 -17.22 -10.25
C CYS A 336 29.67 -15.76 -9.78
N PRO A 337 28.63 -14.93 -9.61
CA PRO A 337 28.77 -13.54 -9.18
C PRO A 337 29.15 -13.39 -7.70
N ASN A 338 29.04 -14.47 -6.91
CA ASN A 338 29.37 -14.45 -5.48
C ASN A 338 30.87 -14.67 -5.20
N CYS A 339 31.55 -15.46 -6.04
CA CYS A 339 32.94 -15.86 -5.81
C CYS A 339 33.80 -15.83 -7.06
N ASN A 340 33.28 -15.32 -8.17
CA ASN A 340 33.98 -15.17 -9.45
C ASN A 340 34.55 -16.48 -10.02
N SER A 341 33.96 -17.63 -9.68
CA SER A 341 34.42 -18.94 -10.13
C SER A 341 33.62 -19.41 -11.35
N GLU A 342 34.31 -19.97 -12.33
CA GLU A 342 33.74 -20.64 -13.50
C GLU A 342 33.24 -22.07 -13.21
N ASN A 343 33.55 -22.62 -12.02
CA ASN A 343 33.14 -23.96 -11.63
C ASN A 343 31.65 -23.97 -11.22
N THR A 344 30.78 -23.96 -12.21
CA THR A 344 29.33 -23.94 -12.05
C THR A 344 28.66 -25.07 -12.83
N GLU A 345 27.50 -25.52 -12.34
CA GLU A 345 26.68 -26.54 -12.95
C GLU A 345 25.29 -25.97 -13.25
N ILE A 346 24.87 -26.08 -14.52
CA ILE A 346 23.54 -25.64 -14.96
C ILE A 346 22.52 -26.72 -14.62
N GLY A 347 21.55 -26.38 -13.77
CA GLY A 347 20.50 -27.27 -13.30
C GLY A 347 19.16 -27.03 -14.00
N GLU A 348 18.08 -27.16 -13.21
CA GLU A 348 16.70 -27.08 -13.72
C GLU A 348 16.28 -25.67 -14.14
N LYS A 349 15.30 -25.63 -15.05
CA LYS A 349 14.63 -24.40 -15.49
C LYS A 349 13.55 -24.02 -14.49
N MET A 350 13.43 -22.72 -14.22
CA MET A 350 12.38 -22.12 -13.42
C MET A 350 11.70 -20.99 -14.22
N GLU A 351 10.37 -20.94 -14.15
CA GLU A 351 9.61 -19.81 -14.67
C GLU A 351 9.62 -18.66 -13.64
N VAL A 352 9.79 -17.44 -14.15
CA VAL A 352 9.85 -16.22 -13.35
C VAL A 352 9.00 -15.12 -13.99
N SER A 353 8.74 -14.03 -13.27
CA SER A 353 8.08 -12.86 -13.86
C SER A 353 9.01 -12.10 -14.81
N ASP A 354 8.42 -11.37 -15.75
CA ASP A 354 9.14 -10.52 -16.70
C ASP A 354 10.03 -9.49 -15.99
N ARG A 355 9.52 -8.88 -14.92
CA ARG A 355 10.25 -7.92 -14.11
C ARG A 355 11.46 -8.56 -13.46
N TYR A 356 11.31 -9.74 -12.87
CA TYR A 356 12.44 -10.47 -12.29
C TYR A 356 13.46 -10.81 -13.37
N TYR A 357 12.99 -11.35 -14.49
CA TYR A 357 13.84 -11.72 -15.63
C TYR A 357 14.69 -10.55 -16.12
N PHE A 358 14.09 -9.39 -16.40
CA PHE A 358 14.83 -8.23 -16.91
C PHE A 358 15.74 -7.58 -15.86
N SER A 359 15.36 -7.58 -14.57
CA SER A 359 16.24 -7.10 -13.50
C SER A 359 17.48 -7.98 -13.38
N ASN A 360 17.28 -9.30 -13.30
CA ASN A 360 18.35 -10.28 -13.17
C ASN A 360 19.29 -10.27 -14.38
N LEU A 361 18.73 -10.14 -15.60
CA LEU A 361 19.50 -10.03 -16.84
C LEU A 361 20.44 -8.82 -16.80
N LYS A 362 19.93 -7.68 -16.35
CA LYS A 362 20.71 -6.44 -16.23
C LYS A 362 21.80 -6.57 -15.17
N GLU A 363 21.46 -7.07 -13.99
CA GLU A 363 22.40 -7.26 -12.88
C GLU A 363 23.56 -8.18 -13.26
N TYR A 364 23.25 -9.33 -13.86
CA TYR A 364 24.27 -10.29 -14.25
C TYR A 364 25.12 -9.80 -15.43
N ASN A 365 24.54 -9.11 -16.42
CA ASN A 365 25.31 -8.50 -17.50
C ASN A 365 26.27 -7.41 -16.99
N ASN A 366 25.84 -6.59 -16.04
CA ASN A 366 26.73 -5.61 -15.41
C ASN A 366 27.88 -6.31 -14.67
N PHE A 367 27.57 -7.40 -13.97
CA PHE A 367 28.59 -8.23 -13.34
C PHE A 367 29.60 -8.78 -14.35
N LEU A 368 29.14 -9.38 -15.45
CA LEU A 368 30.04 -9.91 -16.50
C LEU A 368 30.93 -8.81 -17.10
N PHE A 369 30.35 -7.63 -17.35
CA PHE A 369 31.12 -6.48 -17.86
C PHE A 369 32.22 -6.06 -16.87
N ASP A 370 31.89 -5.97 -15.58
CA ASP A 370 32.86 -5.64 -14.53
C ASP A 370 33.89 -6.76 -14.29
N TYR A 371 33.52 -8.02 -14.50
CA TYR A 371 34.40 -9.17 -14.40
C TYR A 371 35.45 -9.12 -15.51
N TRP A 372 35.03 -9.04 -16.77
CA TRP A 372 35.97 -9.03 -17.91
C TRP A 372 36.85 -7.77 -17.95
N LYS A 373 36.32 -6.62 -17.53
CA LYS A 373 37.12 -5.40 -17.41
C LYS A 373 38.28 -5.51 -16.40
N LYS A 374 38.22 -6.44 -15.45
CA LYS A 374 39.31 -6.68 -14.48
C LYS A 374 40.33 -7.71 -14.98
N GLU A 375 39.97 -8.49 -16.00
CA GLU A 375 40.86 -9.46 -16.62
C GLU A 375 41.63 -8.89 -17.81
N ASP A 376 41.14 -7.80 -18.41
CA ASP A 376 41.88 -6.88 -19.28
C ASP A 376 42.79 -5.93 -18.46
#